data_AF-A0AAD7KHU9-F1
#
_entry.id   AF-A0AAD7KHU9-F1
#
_cell.length_a   1.000
_cell.length_b   1.000
_cell.length_c   1.000
_cell.angle_alpha   90.00
_cell.angle_beta   90.00
_cell.angle_gamma   90.00
#
_symmetry.space_group_name_H-M   'P 1'
#
loop_
_entity.id
_entity.type
_entity.pdbx_description
1 polymer ?
#
loop_
_entity_poly.entity_id
_entity_poly.type
_entity_poly.pdbx_seq_one_letter_code
_entity_poly.pdbx_strand_id
1 'polypeptide(L)'
;FKSLVSPEEHTHLLDFVYIDSKESLDKFSAFVYGLGIKKIRDWWAHKEINEWIIPWLVKSQLRISADDWDSTSSTTNTNEVQHHWTNSITGIQLPPIEALESVRILDENTTEEIKMALRTGILSNNNNEVVYRMARNQQCQSAVARQAWESSEAASMVKDIQSQLDDEVEKSCESSALTKTLQVQLKAARA
;
A
#
# COMPACT_ATOMS: atom_id res chain seq x y z
N PHE A 1 8.45 36.71 1.68
CA PHE A 1 7.25 37.17 0.95
C PHE A 1 6.78 38.53 1.45
N LYS A 2 6.67 38.75 2.76
CA LYS A 2 6.21 40.00 3.40
C LYS A 2 6.83 41.34 2.94
N SER A 3 8.07 41.36 2.46
CA SER A 3 8.73 42.59 1.95
C SER A 3 8.53 42.84 0.45
N LEU A 4 7.91 41.89 -0.26
CA LEU A 4 7.80 41.91 -1.72
C LEU A 4 6.38 42.24 -2.20
N VAL A 5 5.40 42.22 -1.29
CA VAL A 5 3.98 42.41 -1.56
C VAL A 5 3.37 43.27 -0.45
N SER A 6 2.24 43.90 -0.73
CA SER A 6 1.46 44.60 0.28
C SER A 6 1.00 43.64 1.40
N PRO A 7 0.65 44.18 2.59
CA PRO A 7 0.16 43.34 3.69
C PRO A 7 -1.08 42.53 3.31
N GLU A 8 -1.98 43.08 2.49
CA GLU A 8 -3.20 42.43 2.04
C GLU A 8 -2.90 41.27 1.08
N GLU A 9 -2.05 41.51 0.09
CA GLU A 9 -1.58 40.46 -0.83
C GLU A 9 -0.81 39.37 -0.09
N HIS A 10 -0.03 39.73 0.94
CA HIS A 10 0.67 38.76 1.77
C HIS A 10 -0.29 37.87 2.55
N THR A 11 -1.36 38.43 3.13
CA THR A 11 -2.40 37.65 3.79
C THR A 11 -3.11 36.74 2.79
N HIS A 12 -3.47 37.29 1.62
CA HIS A 12 -4.10 36.50 0.57
C HIS A 12 -3.22 35.31 0.09
N LEU A 13 -1.91 35.52 0.00
CA LEU A 13 -0.94 34.46 -0.32
C LEU A 13 -0.83 33.37 0.75
N LEU A 14 -1.19 33.65 2.01
CA LEU A 14 -1.22 32.65 3.08
C LEU A 14 -2.57 31.94 3.17
N ASP A 15 -3.65 32.62 2.78
CA ASP A 15 -5.02 32.10 2.87
C ASP A 15 -5.38 31.06 1.80
N PHE A 16 -4.49 30.77 0.84
CA PHE A 16 -4.75 29.81 -0.23
C PHE A 16 -5.05 28.38 0.26
N VAL A 17 -4.67 28.06 1.49
CA VAL A 17 -4.97 26.79 2.18
C VAL A 17 -6.48 26.60 2.39
N TYR A 18 -7.22 27.70 2.54
CA TYR A 18 -8.66 27.72 2.79
C TYR A 18 -9.50 27.82 1.51
N ILE A 19 -8.93 27.46 0.35
CA ILE A 19 -9.65 27.51 -0.91
C ILE A 19 -10.62 26.33 -1.03
N ASP A 20 -11.91 26.64 -1.09
CA ASP A 20 -12.99 25.65 -1.06
C ASP A 20 -13.35 25.04 -2.43
N SER A 21 -12.82 25.58 -3.54
CA SER A 21 -13.15 25.09 -4.87
C SER A 21 -11.99 25.17 -5.85
N LYS A 22 -12.04 24.32 -6.88
CA LYS A 22 -11.08 24.34 -7.98
C LYS A 22 -11.11 25.67 -8.76
N GLU A 23 -12.30 26.25 -8.97
CA GLU A 23 -12.43 27.54 -9.64
C GLU A 23 -11.75 28.68 -8.85
N SER A 24 -11.86 28.65 -7.52
CA SER A 24 -11.17 29.60 -6.64
C SER A 24 -9.66 29.38 -6.65
N LEU A 25 -9.21 28.14 -6.80
CA LEU A 25 -7.79 27.82 -6.96
C LEU A 25 -7.22 28.37 -8.27
N ASP A 26 -7.95 28.22 -9.38
CA ASP A 26 -7.53 28.76 -10.68
C ASP A 26 -7.47 30.30 -10.66
N LYS A 27 -8.41 30.96 -9.97
CA LYS A 27 -8.37 32.41 -9.71
C LYS A 27 -7.17 32.81 -8.88
N PHE A 28 -6.81 32.01 -7.87
CA PHE A 28 -5.63 32.25 -7.05
C PHE A 28 -4.33 32.08 -7.87
N SER A 29 -4.24 31.04 -8.71
CA SER A 29 -3.12 30.89 -9.65
C SER A 29 -3.00 32.13 -10.54
N ALA A 30 -4.10 32.58 -11.15
CA ALA A 30 -4.11 33.78 -11.99
C ALA A 30 -3.66 35.04 -11.23
N PHE A 31 -4.08 35.20 -9.97
CA PHE A 31 -3.61 36.28 -9.10
C PHE A 31 -2.09 36.20 -8.87
N VAL A 32 -1.55 35.03 -8.53
CA VAL A 32 -0.11 34.85 -8.29
C VAL A 32 0.72 35.15 -9.54
N TYR A 33 0.27 34.71 -10.71
CA TYR A 33 0.92 35.04 -11.98
C TYR A 33 0.79 36.54 -12.32
N GLY A 34 -0.32 37.17 -11.95
CA GLY A 34 -0.59 38.60 -12.13
C GLY A 34 0.29 39.53 -11.30
N LEU A 35 0.79 39.08 -10.13
CA LEU A 35 1.70 39.87 -9.29
C LEU A 35 3.05 40.20 -9.98
N GLY A 36 3.44 39.42 -11.00
CA GLY A 36 4.68 39.66 -11.76
C GLY A 36 5.99 39.42 -10.99
N ILE A 37 5.92 39.02 -9.72
CA ILE A 37 7.09 38.80 -8.86
C ILE A 37 7.64 37.39 -9.08
N LYS A 38 8.83 37.29 -9.69
CA LYS A 38 9.47 36.00 -10.03
C LYS A 38 9.53 35.02 -8.86
N LYS A 39 9.91 35.48 -7.66
CA LYS A 39 10.04 34.62 -6.49
C LYS A 39 8.72 33.98 -6.05
N ILE A 40 7.61 34.69 -6.19
CA ILE A 40 6.27 34.20 -5.82
C ILE A 40 5.75 33.26 -6.91
N ARG A 41 5.95 33.65 -8.17
CA ARG A 41 5.62 32.82 -9.32
C ARG A 41 6.34 31.48 -9.28
N ASP A 42 7.66 31.47 -9.05
CA ASP A 42 8.45 30.24 -9.00
C ASP A 42 8.01 29.34 -7.82
N TRP A 43 7.66 29.95 -6.68
CA TRP A 43 7.09 29.25 -5.52
C TRP A 43 5.76 28.57 -5.86
N TRP A 44 4.89 29.25 -6.60
CA TRP A 44 3.60 28.69 -7.01
C TRP A 44 3.76 27.64 -8.12
N ALA A 45 4.60 27.90 -9.12
CA ALA A 45 4.94 26.95 -10.17
C ALA A 45 5.51 25.64 -9.59
N HIS A 46 6.33 25.71 -8.52
CA HIS A 46 6.79 24.51 -7.83
C HIS A 46 5.62 23.68 -7.24
N LYS A 47 4.56 24.33 -6.75
CA LYS A 47 3.36 23.64 -6.25
C LYS A 47 2.51 23.06 -7.37
N GLU A 48 2.44 23.72 -8.53
CA GLU A 48 1.71 23.23 -9.70
C GLU A 48 2.44 22.06 -10.40
N ILE A 49 3.77 22.13 -10.52
CA ILE A 49 4.59 21.05 -11.11
C ILE A 49 4.49 19.77 -10.29
N ASN A 50 4.46 19.91 -8.97
CA ASN A 50 4.31 18.79 -8.05
C ASN A 50 2.82 18.59 -7.76
N GLU A 51 2.12 17.90 -8.66
CA GLU A 51 0.66 17.70 -8.63
C GLU A 51 0.11 17.18 -7.29
N TRP A 52 0.94 16.53 -6.48
CA TRP A 52 0.56 16.04 -5.16
C TRP A 52 0.50 17.15 -4.09
N ILE A 53 1.27 18.23 -4.20
CA ILE A 53 1.39 19.26 -3.14
C ILE A 53 0.05 19.98 -2.91
N ILE A 54 -0.64 20.36 -3.99
CA ILE A 54 -1.87 21.15 -3.90
C ILE A 54 -3.01 20.38 -3.21
N PRO A 55 -3.31 19.12 -3.60
CA PRO A 55 -4.23 18.26 -2.84
C PRO A 55 -3.88 18.21 -1.36
N TRP A 56 -2.61 18.02 -1.00
CA TRP A 56 -2.21 17.94 0.40
C TRP A 56 -2.36 19.23 1.21
N LEU A 57 -2.40 20.39 0.55
CA LEU A 57 -2.53 21.70 1.20
C LEU A 57 -3.95 22.26 1.18
N VAL A 58 -4.79 21.83 0.24
CA VAL A 58 -6.11 22.42 0.01
C VAL A 58 -7.16 21.33 0.14
N LYS A 59 -8.00 21.42 1.20
CA LYS A 59 -9.03 20.40 1.52
C LYS A 59 -9.92 20.09 0.32
N SER A 60 -10.28 21.09 -0.48
CA SER A 60 -11.15 20.93 -1.65
C SER A 60 -10.56 20.08 -2.79
N GLN A 61 -9.24 19.87 -2.80
CA GLN A 61 -8.55 19.12 -3.85
C GLN A 61 -8.26 17.67 -3.44
N LEU A 62 -8.53 17.29 -2.19
CA LEU A 62 -8.38 15.92 -1.72
C LEU A 62 -9.55 15.05 -2.18
N ARG A 63 -9.25 13.78 -2.42
CA ARG A 63 -10.25 12.73 -2.66
C ARG A 63 -10.68 12.02 -1.37
N ILE A 64 -10.19 12.51 -0.22
CA ILE A 64 -10.46 11.96 1.10
C ILE A 64 -11.80 12.50 1.59
N SER A 65 -12.57 11.72 2.34
CA SER A 65 -13.82 12.19 2.95
C SER A 65 -13.54 13.38 3.89
N ALA A 66 -14.49 14.31 4.01
CA ALA A 66 -14.35 15.42 4.94
C ALA A 66 -14.19 14.93 6.40
N ASP A 67 -14.89 13.85 6.76
CA ASP A 67 -14.82 13.23 8.08
C ASP A 67 -13.42 12.66 8.37
N ASP A 68 -12.82 12.00 7.38
CA ASP A 68 -11.48 11.43 7.49
C ASP A 68 -10.43 12.55 7.64
N TRP A 69 -10.57 13.65 6.88
CA TRP A 69 -9.71 14.82 7.01
C TRP A 69 -9.80 15.46 8.39
N ASP A 70 -11.02 15.68 8.89
CA ASP A 70 -11.25 16.31 10.20
C ASP A 70 -10.84 15.39 11.36
N SER A 71 -10.77 14.07 11.14
CA SER A 71 -10.21 13.09 12.09
C SER A 71 -8.67 13.12 12.16
N THR A 72 -8.01 13.70 11.14
CA THR A 72 -6.56 13.79 11.08
C THR A 72 -6.09 14.92 12.00
N SER A 73 -5.19 14.66 12.95
CA SER A 73 -4.79 15.70 13.90
C SER A 73 -4.07 16.86 13.20
N SER A 74 -4.46 18.09 13.51
CA SER A 74 -3.82 19.31 12.99
C SER A 74 -2.35 19.50 13.45
N THR A 75 -1.88 18.61 14.34
CA THR A 75 -0.50 18.55 14.83
C THR A 75 0.40 17.65 14.00
N THR A 76 -0.17 16.87 13.07
CA THR A 76 0.62 16.10 12.11
C THR A 76 1.16 17.07 11.07
N ASN A 77 2.44 17.44 11.20
CA ASN A 77 3.11 18.36 10.27
C ASN A 77 3.07 17.75 8.85
N THR A 78 2.24 18.32 7.97
CA THR A 78 2.07 17.86 6.57
C THR A 78 3.37 17.94 5.77
N ASN A 79 4.31 18.79 6.19
CA ASN A 79 5.64 18.91 5.59
C ASN A 79 6.60 17.82 6.09
N GLU A 80 6.38 17.27 7.29
CA GLU A 80 7.09 16.07 7.74
C GLU A 80 6.72 14.88 6.86
N VAL A 81 5.44 14.67 6.52
CA VAL A 81 5.00 13.52 5.71
C VAL A 81 5.67 13.45 4.33
N GLN A 82 6.18 14.58 3.81
CA GLN A 82 6.95 14.64 2.55
C GLN A 82 8.30 13.92 2.62
N HIS A 83 8.82 13.68 3.82
CA HIS A 83 10.06 12.93 4.07
C HIS A 83 9.77 11.58 4.72
N HIS A 84 8.77 10.85 4.21
CA HIS A 84 8.37 9.54 4.75
C HIS A 84 9.56 8.61 5.06
N TRP A 85 10.56 8.54 4.19
CA TRP A 85 11.76 7.71 4.43
C TRP A 85 12.56 8.19 5.65
N THR A 86 12.91 9.48 5.71
CA THR A 86 13.63 10.07 6.84
C THR A 86 12.81 9.92 8.12
N ASN A 87 11.52 10.24 8.08
CA ASN A 87 10.64 10.14 9.25
C ASN A 87 10.42 8.70 9.72
N SER A 88 10.43 7.72 8.82
CA SER A 88 10.35 6.31 9.21
C SER A 88 11.57 5.86 10.02
N ILE A 89 12.68 6.59 9.91
CA ILE A 89 13.96 6.28 10.55
C ILE A 89 14.22 7.20 11.75
N THR A 90 13.89 8.48 11.65
CA THR A 90 14.13 9.48 12.70
C THR A 90 12.94 9.66 13.64
N GLY A 91 11.79 9.03 13.37
CA GLY A 91 10.57 9.20 14.15
C GLY A 91 9.86 10.53 13.91
N ILE A 92 8.54 10.54 14.12
CA ILE A 92 7.70 11.75 14.08
C ILE A 92 7.55 12.22 15.53
N GLN A 93 7.59 13.53 15.79
CA GLN A 93 7.41 14.15 17.12
C GLN A 93 8.57 14.00 18.13
N LEU A 94 9.81 13.79 17.69
CA LEU A 94 10.95 13.87 18.61
C LEU A 94 11.22 15.31 19.07
N PRO A 95 11.66 15.52 20.34
CA PRO A 95 12.25 16.78 20.76
C PRO A 95 13.38 17.21 19.81
N PRO A 96 13.59 18.52 19.56
CA PRO A 96 14.52 18.99 18.53
C PRO A 96 15.96 18.44 18.64
N ILE A 97 16.44 18.21 19.86
CA ILE A 97 17.79 17.66 20.10
C ILE A 97 17.86 16.18 19.70
N GLU A 98 16.84 15.40 20.05
CA GLU A 98 16.76 13.97 19.69
C GLU A 98 16.55 13.79 18.18
N ALA A 99 15.80 14.70 17.55
CA ALA A 99 15.67 14.75 16.09
C ALA A 99 17.02 15.06 15.42
N LEU A 100 17.79 16.01 15.92
CA LEU A 100 19.13 16.32 15.38
C LEU A 100 20.11 15.16 15.56
N GLU A 101 20.05 14.46 16.69
CA GLU A 101 20.91 13.31 16.96
C GLU A 101 20.56 12.10 16.08
N SER A 102 19.27 11.81 15.89
CA SER A 102 18.81 10.75 14.99
C SER A 102 19.17 11.03 13.52
N VAL A 103 19.05 12.27 13.06
CA VAL A 103 19.52 12.68 11.72
C VAL A 103 21.03 12.49 11.58
N ARG A 104 21.82 12.85 12.61
CA ARG A 104 23.28 12.64 12.58
C ARG A 104 23.63 11.16 12.42
N ILE A 105 22.97 10.28 13.19
CA ILE A 105 23.19 8.83 13.11
C ILE A 105 22.84 8.30 11.70
N LEU A 106 21.75 8.80 11.11
CA LEU A 106 21.35 8.43 9.76
C LEU A 106 22.38 8.85 8.70
N ASP A 107 22.91 10.08 8.80
CA ASP A 107 23.95 10.59 7.90
C ASP A 107 25.25 9.81 8.03
N GLU A 108 25.65 9.46 9.25
CA GLU A 108 26.83 8.63 9.54
C GLU A 108 26.69 7.24 8.91
N ASN A 109 25.54 6.58 9.11
CA ASN A 109 25.26 5.26 8.54
C ASN A 109 25.27 5.30 7.00
N THR A 110 24.58 6.28 6.40
CA THR A 110 24.54 6.46 4.94
C THR A 110 25.95 6.72 4.38
N THR A 111 26.76 7.49 5.09
CA THR A 111 28.16 7.76 4.71
C THR A 111 29.00 6.50 4.74
N GLU A 112 28.87 5.66 5.77
CA GLU A 112 29.58 4.39 5.85
C GLU A 112 29.12 3.41 4.78
N GLU A 113 27.82 3.35 4.46
CA GLU A 113 27.31 2.56 3.35
C GLU A 113 27.92 2.97 2.01
N ILE A 114 27.99 4.29 1.73
CA ILE A 114 28.61 4.80 0.51
C ILE A 114 30.10 4.44 0.47
N LYS A 115 30.83 4.59 1.58
CA LYS A 115 32.26 4.20 1.67
C LYS A 115 32.45 2.71 1.43
N MET A 116 31.59 1.87 2.02
CA MET A 116 31.63 0.42 1.83
C MET A 116 31.30 0.03 0.40
N ALA A 117 30.31 0.68 -0.22
CA ALA A 117 29.98 0.46 -1.63
C ALA A 117 31.13 0.85 -2.56
N LEU A 118 31.80 1.98 -2.29
CA LEU A 118 32.98 2.41 -3.05
C LEU A 118 34.16 1.43 -2.90
N ARG A 119 34.36 0.85 -1.71
CA ARG A 119 35.44 -0.11 -1.44
C ARG A 119 35.18 -1.49 -2.03
N THR A 120 33.95 -1.97 -1.91
CA THR A 120 33.59 -3.35 -2.28
C THR A 120 33.03 -3.46 -3.70
N GLY A 121 32.59 -2.34 -4.29
CA GLY A 121 31.86 -2.31 -5.56
C GLY A 121 30.42 -2.82 -5.47
N ILE A 122 29.94 -3.17 -4.27
CA ILE A 122 28.61 -3.71 -4.03
C ILE A 122 27.78 -2.66 -3.29
N LEU A 123 26.73 -2.16 -3.92
CA LEU A 123 25.76 -1.28 -3.26
C LEU A 123 24.93 -2.07 -2.24
N SER A 124 24.80 -1.51 -1.04
CA SER A 124 23.75 -1.91 -0.11
C SER A 124 22.41 -1.76 -0.83
N ASN A 125 21.65 -2.84 -0.90
CA ASN A 125 20.29 -2.85 -1.41
C ASN A 125 19.47 -3.59 -0.37
N ASN A 126 18.35 -3.04 0.06
CA ASN A 126 17.43 -3.68 1.02
C ASN A 126 17.03 -5.10 0.58
N ASN A 127 17.02 -5.40 -0.72
CA ASN A 127 16.75 -6.75 -1.23
C ASN A 127 17.96 -7.71 -1.17
N ASN A 128 19.13 -7.20 -0.80
CA ASN A 128 20.41 -7.89 -0.89
C ASN A 128 21.09 -8.09 0.48
N GLU A 129 20.59 -7.47 1.54
CA GLU A 129 21.08 -7.76 2.88
C GLU A 129 20.73 -9.19 3.31
N VAL A 130 21.60 -9.77 4.11
CA VAL A 130 21.50 -11.17 4.56
C VAL A 130 20.16 -11.43 5.27
N VAL A 131 19.69 -10.48 6.08
CA VAL A 131 18.44 -10.61 6.85
C VAL A 131 17.23 -10.73 5.91
N TYR A 132 17.10 -9.83 4.92
CA TYR A 132 16.00 -9.88 3.96
C TYR A 132 16.08 -11.09 3.04
N ARG A 133 17.29 -11.53 2.66
CA ARG A 133 17.50 -12.78 1.91
C ARG A 133 17.05 -14.01 2.72
N MET A 134 17.39 -14.06 4.01
CA MET A 134 16.97 -15.15 4.90
C MET A 134 15.45 -15.15 5.10
N ALA A 135 14.84 -14.00 5.37
CA ALA A 135 13.39 -13.88 5.53
C ALA A 135 12.63 -14.31 4.27
N ARG A 136 13.08 -13.88 3.08
CA ARG A 136 12.47 -14.29 1.81
C ARG A 136 12.63 -15.80 1.56
N ASN A 137 13.81 -16.35 1.83
CA ASN A 137 14.03 -17.80 1.70
C ASN A 137 13.13 -18.60 2.64
N GLN A 138 12.97 -18.15 3.89
CA GLN A 138 12.08 -18.79 4.85
C GLN A 138 10.61 -18.72 4.39
N GLN A 139 10.17 -17.57 3.88
CA GLN A 139 8.82 -17.41 3.35
C GLN A 139 8.57 -18.33 2.14
N CYS A 140 9.53 -18.45 1.23
CA CYS A 140 9.46 -19.40 0.11
C CYS A 140 9.35 -20.85 0.61
N GLN A 141 10.15 -21.25 1.60
CA GLN A 141 10.09 -22.60 2.17
C GLN A 141 8.74 -22.87 2.85
N SER A 142 8.21 -21.91 3.61
CA SER A 142 6.89 -22.04 4.23
C SER A 142 5.76 -22.12 3.20
N ALA A 143 5.84 -21.36 2.11
CA ALA A 143 4.85 -21.42 1.03
C ALA A 143 4.86 -22.79 0.33
N VAL A 144 6.04 -23.33 0.03
CA VAL A 144 6.19 -24.68 -0.56
C VAL A 144 5.64 -25.75 0.39
N ALA A 145 5.95 -25.67 1.68
CA ALA A 145 5.44 -26.62 2.68
C ALA A 145 3.90 -26.57 2.78
N ARG A 146 3.32 -25.36 2.78
CA ARG A 146 1.87 -25.18 2.79
C ARG A 146 1.21 -25.76 1.55
N GLN A 147 1.75 -25.48 0.37
CA GLN A 147 1.23 -26.02 -0.89
C GLN A 147 1.31 -27.55 -0.94
N ALA A 148 2.38 -28.15 -0.40
CA ALA A 148 2.52 -29.60 -0.32
C ALA A 148 1.47 -30.21 0.62
N TRP A 149 1.19 -29.57 1.76
CA TRP A 149 0.15 -30.00 2.69
C TRP A 149 -1.24 -29.94 2.07
N GLU A 150 -1.60 -28.79 1.47
CA GLU A 150 -2.88 -28.60 0.76
C GLU A 150 -3.06 -29.63 -0.38
N SER A 151 -2.00 -29.92 -1.13
CA SER A 151 -2.03 -30.93 -2.19
C SER A 151 -2.23 -32.35 -1.65
N SER A 152 -1.61 -32.68 -0.52
CA SER A 152 -1.78 -33.96 0.14
C SER A 152 -3.20 -34.14 0.69
N GLU A 153 -3.78 -33.08 1.25
CA GLU A 153 -5.15 -33.10 1.76
C GLU A 153 -6.15 -33.29 0.63
N ALA A 154 -6.00 -32.53 -0.47
CA ALA A 154 -6.81 -32.69 -1.68
C ALA A 154 -6.70 -34.12 -2.26
N ALA A 155 -5.49 -34.68 -2.31
CA ALA A 155 -5.29 -36.05 -2.78
C ALA A 155 -5.98 -37.10 -1.89
N SER A 156 -6.00 -36.88 -0.57
CA SER A 156 -6.73 -37.73 0.37
C SER A 156 -8.24 -37.67 0.12
N MET A 157 -8.80 -36.46 -0.02
CA MET A 157 -10.23 -36.29 -0.29
C MET A 157 -10.65 -36.95 -1.61
N VAL A 158 -9.84 -36.79 -2.67
CA VAL A 158 -10.10 -37.45 -3.96
C VAL A 158 -10.12 -38.96 -3.81
N LYS A 159 -9.20 -39.54 -3.03
CA LYS A 159 -9.15 -40.98 -2.78
C LYS A 159 -10.38 -41.46 -2.02
N ASP A 160 -10.83 -40.71 -1.02
CA ASP A 160 -12.02 -41.06 -0.22
C ASP A 160 -13.30 -40.99 -1.08
N ILE A 161 -13.44 -39.96 -1.91
CA ILE A 161 -14.57 -39.82 -2.85
C ILE A 161 -14.55 -40.96 -3.87
N GLN A 162 -13.38 -41.33 -4.39
CA GLN A 162 -13.26 -42.44 -5.33
C GLN A 162 -13.70 -43.76 -4.68
N SER A 163 -13.30 -44.01 -3.43
CA SER A 163 -13.75 -45.19 -2.69
C SER A 163 -15.27 -45.22 -2.52
N GLN A 164 -15.89 -44.09 -2.16
CA GLN A 164 -17.35 -44.01 -2.02
C GLN A 164 -18.08 -44.23 -3.34
N LEU A 165 -17.50 -43.74 -4.45
CA LEU A 165 -18.06 -43.95 -5.79
C LEU A 165 -18.01 -45.42 -6.18
N ASP A 166 -16.88 -46.09 -5.93
CA ASP A 166 -16.70 -47.51 -6.22
C ASP A 166 -17.69 -48.37 -5.42
N ASP A 167 -17.86 -48.07 -4.12
CA ASP A 167 -18.84 -48.75 -3.25
C ASP A 167 -20.28 -48.57 -3.75
N GLU A 168 -20.64 -47.37 -4.23
CA GLU A 168 -21.99 -47.08 -4.71
C GLU A 168 -22.26 -47.73 -6.09
N VAL A 169 -21.23 -47.84 -6.94
CA VAL A 169 -21.29 -48.60 -8.20
C VAL A 169 -21.53 -50.08 -7.93
N GLU A 170 -20.88 -50.65 -6.90
CA GLU A 170 -21.08 -52.04 -6.50
C GLU A 170 -22.52 -52.29 -6.03
N LYS A 171 -23.05 -51.46 -5.13
CA LYS A 171 -24.46 -51.54 -4.68
C LYS A 171 -25.45 -51.37 -5.83
N SER A 172 -25.17 -50.48 -6.78
CA SER A 172 -26.02 -50.28 -7.96
C SER A 172 -26.06 -51.54 -8.84
N CYS A 173 -24.92 -52.21 -9.01
CA CYS A 173 -24.85 -53.50 -9.70
C CYS A 173 -25.71 -54.56 -9.00
N GLU A 174 -25.59 -54.69 -7.68
CA GLU A 174 -26.38 -55.62 -6.87
C GLU A 174 -27.89 -55.35 -6.96
N SER A 175 -28.29 -54.08 -6.82
CA SER A 175 -29.67 -53.64 -6.97
C SER A 175 -30.24 -53.97 -8.36
N SER A 176 -29.45 -53.74 -9.42
CA SER A 176 -29.85 -54.09 -10.79
C SER A 176 -30.04 -55.60 -10.97
N ALA A 177 -29.20 -56.43 -10.34
CA ALA A 177 -29.31 -57.88 -10.38
C ALA A 177 -30.57 -58.35 -9.66
N LEU A 178 -30.86 -57.77 -8.48
CA LEU A 178 -32.06 -58.08 -7.71
C LEU A 178 -33.36 -57.64 -8.43
N THR A 179 -33.31 -56.52 -9.15
CA THR A 179 -34.44 -56.07 -9.97
C THR A 179 -34.75 -57.05 -11.09
N LYS A 180 -33.71 -57.61 -11.74
CA LYS A 180 -33.87 -58.64 -12.78
C LYS A 180 -34.49 -59.92 -12.21
N THR A 181 -34.07 -60.38 -11.03
CA THR A 181 -34.63 -61.59 -10.41
C THR A 181 -36.09 -61.40 -10.03
N LEU A 182 -36.45 -60.25 -9.46
CA LEU A 182 -37.84 -59.89 -9.14
C LEU A 182 -38.72 -59.84 -10.40
N GLN A 183 -38.23 -59.28 -11.51
CA GLN A 183 -38.96 -59.28 -12.78
C GLN A 183 -39.24 -60.69 -13.32
N VAL A 184 -38.30 -61.62 -13.16
CA VAL A 184 -38.49 -63.04 -13.54
C VAL A 184 -39.57 -63.68 -12.67
N GLN A 185 -39.51 -63.50 -11.35
CA GLN A 185 -40.52 -64.01 -10.42
C GLN A 185 -41.91 -63.45 -10.70
N LEU A 186 -42.01 -62.15 -11.01
CA LEU A 186 -43.27 -61.48 -11.33
C LEU A 186 -43.86 -61.99 -12.65
N LYS A 187 -43.02 -62.25 -13.67
CA LYS A 187 -43.47 -62.92 -14.91
C LYS A 187 -43.98 -64.33 -14.64
N ALA A 188 -43.30 -65.10 -13.80
CA ALA A 188 -43.72 -66.47 -13.45
C ALA A 188 -45.04 -66.49 -12.67
N ALA A 189 -45.29 -65.52 -11.78
CA ALA A 189 -46.54 -65.43 -11.02
C ALA A 189 -47.73 -64.89 -11.83
N ARG A 190 -47.49 -64.32 -13.02
CA ARG A 190 -48.53 -63.82 -13.94
C ARG A 190 -48.91 -64.80 -15.05
N ALA A 191 -48.20 -65.92 -15.17
CA ALA A 191 -48.48 -67.00 -16.13
C ALA A 191 -49.38 -68.06 -15.46
#